data_AF-A0A7C7TQC5-F1
#
_entry.id   AF-A0A7C7TQC5-F1
#
_cell.length_a   1.000
_cell.length_b   1.000
_cell.length_c   1.000
_cell.angle_alpha   90.00
_cell.angle_beta   90.00
_cell.angle_gamma   90.00
#
_symmetry.space_group_name_H-M   'P 1'
#
loop_
_entity.id
_entity.type
_entity.pdbx_description
1 polymer ?
#
loop_
_entity_poly.entity_id
_entity_poly.type
_entity_poly.pdbx_seq_one_letter_code
_entity_poly.pdbx_strand_id
1 'polypeptide(L)'
;MEELLIPLFGIVGVFGMPVFIIWIIFYFGGRREKQFHQSLQELIKSGQELSPELLQSLPGYKHEHQRKRNDIRTGTITAGVGIGIALFGQFGVAETALVGIGLLVFSIGLAFLAFGIYSKDKKVDNVS
;
A
#
# COMPACT_ATOMS: atom_id res chain seq x y z
N MET A 1 -8.37 -36.21 -17.06
CA MET A 1 -7.39 -35.63 -16.12
C MET A 1 -6.93 -34.25 -16.59
N GLU A 2 -6.58 -34.08 -17.86
CA GLU A 2 -6.14 -32.78 -18.42
C GLU A 2 -7.26 -31.72 -18.47
N GLU A 3 -8.51 -32.11 -18.74
CA GLU A 3 -9.65 -31.19 -18.83
C GLU A 3 -10.00 -30.47 -17.49
N LEU A 4 -9.63 -31.06 -16.35
CA LEU A 4 -9.84 -30.45 -15.03
C LEU A 4 -8.63 -29.62 -14.57
N LEU A 5 -7.48 -29.80 -15.21
CA LEU A 5 -6.23 -29.15 -14.81
C LEU A 5 -6.28 -27.65 -15.12
N ILE A 6 -6.72 -27.29 -16.33
CA ILE A 6 -6.83 -25.91 -16.80
C ILE A 6 -7.75 -25.05 -15.91
N PRO A 7 -9.02 -25.43 -15.65
CA PRO A 7 -9.89 -24.64 -14.78
C PRO A 7 -9.38 -24.58 -13.34
N LEU A 8 -8.77 -25.65 -12.82
CA LEU A 8 -8.17 -25.65 -11.48
C LEU A 8 -7.02 -24.64 -11.38
N PHE A 9 -6.09 -24.62 -12.35
CA PHE A 9 -5.02 -23.63 -12.40
C PHE A 9 -5.55 -22.21 -12.60
N GLY A 10 -6.62 -22.02 -13.36
CA GLY A 10 -7.29 -20.73 -13.51
C GLY A 10 -7.80 -20.19 -12.18
N ILE A 11 -8.53 -21.01 -11.42
CA ILE A 11 -9.07 -20.62 -10.11
C ILE A 11 -7.92 -20.36 -9.13
N VAL A 12 -6.96 -21.29 -9.00
CA VAL A 12 -5.83 -21.14 -8.07
C VAL A 12 -4.95 -19.96 -8.46
N GLY A 13 -4.75 -19.70 -9.75
CA GLY A 13 -3.97 -18.54 -10.22
C GLY A 13 -4.65 -17.23 -9.86
N VAL A 14 -5.95 -17.09 -10.17
CA VAL A 14 -6.71 -15.85 -9.96
C VAL A 14 -6.86 -15.53 -8.47
N PHE A 15 -7.17 -16.52 -7.62
CA PHE A 15 -7.37 -16.30 -6.19
C PHE A 15 -6.09 -16.45 -5.36
N GLY A 16 -5.19 -17.34 -5.76
CA GLY A 16 -3.94 -17.62 -5.05
C GLY A 16 -2.91 -16.52 -5.23
N MET A 17 -2.81 -15.87 -6.40
CA MET A 17 -1.85 -14.79 -6.62
C MET A 17 -2.07 -13.59 -5.67
N PRO A 18 -3.28 -13.02 -5.52
CA PRO A 18 -3.53 -11.95 -4.56
C PRO A 18 -3.15 -12.34 -3.13
N VAL A 19 -3.52 -13.55 -2.68
CA VAL A 19 -3.18 -14.06 -1.34
C VAL A 19 -1.67 -14.17 -1.17
N PHE A 20 -0.96 -14.70 -2.19
CA PHE A 20 0.49 -14.86 -2.17
C PHE A 20 1.22 -13.51 -2.12
N ILE A 21 0.76 -12.51 -2.89
CA ILE A 21 1.31 -11.15 -2.86
C ILE A 21 1.15 -10.53 -1.47
N ILE A 22 -0.03 -10.64 -0.87
CA ILE A 22 -0.29 -10.14 0.49
C ILE A 22 0.63 -10.86 1.48
N TRP A 23 0.75 -12.18 1.38
CA TRP A 23 1.64 -12.97 2.23
C TRP A 23 3.10 -12.53 2.14
N ILE A 24 3.62 -12.29 0.93
CA ILE A 24 4.97 -11.72 0.72
C ILE A 24 5.11 -10.38 1.44
N ILE A 25 4.17 -9.45 1.23
CA ILE A 25 4.22 -8.12 1.85
C ILE A 25 4.27 -8.23 3.39
N PHE A 26 3.42 -9.07 3.98
CA PHE A 26 3.42 -9.29 5.42
C PHE A 26 4.71 -9.97 5.91
N TYR A 27 5.19 -10.98 5.19
CA TYR A 27 6.39 -11.74 5.55
C TYR A 27 7.64 -10.85 5.57
N PHE A 28 7.78 -9.94 4.62
CA PHE A 28 8.91 -9.00 4.56
C PHE A 28 8.72 -7.72 5.38
N GLY A 29 7.48 -7.35 5.70
CA GLY A 29 7.16 -6.08 6.40
C GLY A 29 7.82 -5.96 7.78
N GLY A 30 7.89 -7.04 8.56
CA GLY A 30 8.41 -7.01 9.93
C GLY A 30 9.92 -7.09 10.08
N ARG A 31 10.69 -7.32 9.00
CA ARG A 31 12.16 -7.53 9.12
C ARG A 31 12.91 -6.25 9.48
N ARG A 32 12.44 -5.09 8.99
CA ARG A 32 13.11 -3.80 9.18
C ARG A 32 13.06 -3.30 10.63
N GLU A 33 11.92 -3.49 11.28
CA GLU A 33 11.70 -3.07 12.67
C GLU A 33 12.52 -3.94 13.64
N LYS A 34 12.60 -5.25 13.38
CA LYS A 34 13.46 -6.16 14.14
C LYS A 34 14.94 -5.78 14.05
N GLN A 35 15.43 -5.44 12.85
CA GLN A 35 16.81 -5.00 12.66
C GLN A 35 17.10 -3.68 13.37
N PHE A 36 16.17 -2.72 13.30
CA PHE A 36 16.29 -1.45 14.03
C PHE A 36 16.38 -1.65 15.54
N HIS A 37 15.50 -2.47 16.12
CA HIS A 37 15.54 -2.78 17.56
C HIS A 37 16.82 -3.51 17.98
N GLN A 38 17.34 -4.41 17.13
CA GLN A 38 18.61 -5.09 17.39
C GLN A 38 19.78 -4.11 17.41
N SER A 39 19.89 -3.24 16.40
CA SER A 39 20.95 -2.22 16.35
C SER A 39 20.86 -1.21 17.51
N LEU A 40 19.65 -0.82 17.92
CA LEU A 40 19.45 0.01 19.11
C LEU A 40 19.92 -0.69 20.39
N GLN A 41 19.58 -1.97 20.56
CA GLN A 41 20.02 -2.73 21.74
C GLN A 41 21.54 -2.89 21.79
N GLU A 42 22.19 -3.06 20.64
CA GLU A 42 23.65 -3.15 20.53
C GLU A 42 24.34 -1.82 20.88
N LEU A 43 23.79 -0.70 20.38
CA LEU A 43 24.26 0.64 20.75
C LEU A 43 24.12 0.91 22.26
N ILE A 44 22.96 0.58 22.85
CA ILE A 44 22.75 0.72 24.31
C ILE A 44 23.77 -0.12 25.09
N LYS A 45 24.04 -1.36 24.66
CA LYS A 45 25.02 -2.25 25.30
C LYS A 45 26.45 -1.76 25.17
N SER A 46 26.80 -1.09 24.06
CA SER A 46 28.12 -0.50 23.86
C SER A 46 28.39 0.75 24.73
N GLY A 47 27.37 1.24 25.46
CA GLY A 47 27.50 2.42 26.33
C GLY A 47 27.65 3.73 25.57
N GLN A 48 27.35 3.74 24.27
CA GLN A 48 27.42 4.94 23.44
C GLN A 48 26.23 5.85 23.74
N GLU A 49 26.47 7.15 23.89
CA GLU A 49 25.38 8.11 24.07
C GLU A 49 24.50 8.13 22.82
N LEU A 50 23.19 7.93 22.99
CA LEU A 50 22.22 7.94 21.89
C LEU A 50 21.98 9.38 21.43
N SER A 51 22.90 9.89 20.59
CA SER A 51 22.71 11.19 19.96
C SER A 51 21.61 11.11 18.88
N PRO A 52 20.86 12.21 18.65
CA PRO A 52 19.83 12.26 17.61
C PRO A 52 20.35 11.95 16.20
N GLU A 53 21.63 12.24 15.94
CA GLU A 53 22.29 12.00 14.66
C GLU A 53 22.60 10.51 14.46
N LEU A 54 23.04 9.80 15.51
CA LEU A 54 23.26 8.36 15.48
C LEU A 54 21.96 7.58 15.34
N LEU A 55 20.87 8.05 15.96
CA LEU A 55 19.55 7.43 15.78
C LEU A 55 19.05 7.56 14.34
N GLN A 56 19.29 8.69 13.69
CA GLN A 56 18.88 8.94 12.30
C GLN A 56 19.69 8.15 11.27
N SER A 57 20.93 7.78 11.59
CA SER A 57 21.78 6.96 10.71
C SER A 57 21.43 5.47 10.76
N LEU A 58 20.62 5.03 11.73
CA LEU A 58 20.23 3.63 11.87
C LEU A 58 19.29 3.17 10.75
N PRO A 59 19.56 2.00 10.13
CA PRO A 59 18.66 1.42 9.15
C PRO A 59 17.32 1.07 9.81
N GLY A 60 16.23 1.59 9.24
CA GLY A 60 14.89 1.39 9.78
C GLY A 60 14.40 2.51 10.70
N TYR A 61 15.22 3.53 10.97
CA TYR A 61 14.75 4.76 11.61
C TYR A 61 13.63 5.39 10.79
N LYS A 62 12.46 5.54 11.40
CA LYS A 62 11.33 6.24 10.80
C LYS A 62 11.36 7.68 11.28
N HIS A 63 11.70 8.64 10.42
CA HIS A 63 11.42 10.05 10.77
C HIS A 63 9.92 10.18 11.07
N GLU A 64 9.54 10.96 12.10
CA GLU A 64 8.14 11.29 12.42
C GLU A 64 7.36 11.83 11.19
N HIS A 65 8.09 12.38 10.21
CA HIS A 65 7.56 12.85 8.93
C HIS A 65 7.38 11.76 7.86
N GLN A 66 7.78 10.52 8.13
CA GLN A 66 7.67 9.42 7.18
C GLN A 66 6.21 9.03 7.00
N ARG A 67 5.68 9.55 5.89
CA ARG A 67 4.40 9.22 5.28
C ARG A 67 3.23 9.65 6.16
N LYS A 68 2.99 10.97 6.22
CA LYS A 68 1.58 11.38 6.07
C LYS A 68 1.10 10.69 4.81
N ARG A 69 0.27 9.66 4.99
CA ARG A 69 -0.35 8.92 3.90
C ARG A 69 -0.94 9.99 3.00
N ASN A 70 -0.35 10.16 1.82
CA ASN A 70 -0.80 11.20 0.93
C ASN A 70 -2.11 10.66 0.35
N ASP A 71 -3.21 10.92 1.05
CA ASP A 71 -4.53 10.41 0.71
C ASP A 71 -4.98 10.94 -0.66
N ILE A 72 -4.48 12.12 -1.06
CA ILE A 72 -4.60 12.62 -2.44
C ILE A 72 -3.90 11.66 -3.40
N ARG A 73 -2.61 11.32 -3.18
CA ARG A 73 -1.88 10.36 -4.03
C ARG A 73 -2.56 8.99 -4.04
N THR A 74 -2.99 8.50 -2.88
CA THR A 74 -3.65 7.20 -2.73
C THR A 74 -4.98 7.19 -3.49
N GLY A 75 -5.78 8.24 -3.35
CA GLY A 75 -7.04 8.43 -4.05
C GLY A 75 -6.87 8.53 -5.56
N THR A 76 -5.92 9.34 -6.04
CA THR A 76 -5.65 9.47 -7.48
C THR A 76 -5.21 8.14 -8.11
N ILE A 77 -4.30 7.40 -7.46
CA ILE A 77 -3.85 6.10 -7.98
C ILE A 77 -5.01 5.10 -7.99
N THR A 78 -5.78 5.03 -6.90
CA THR A 78 -6.91 4.09 -6.78
C THR A 78 -8.00 4.41 -7.80
N ALA A 79 -8.30 5.70 -8.02
CA ALA A 79 -9.23 6.15 -9.03
C ALA A 79 -8.75 5.75 -10.45
N GLY A 80 -7.48 6.00 -10.76
CA GLY A 80 -6.87 5.59 -12.03
C GLY A 80 -6.95 4.08 -12.26
N VAL A 81 -6.70 3.27 -11.23
CA VAL A 81 -6.87 1.79 -11.30
C VAL A 81 -8.32 1.42 -11.59
N GLY A 82 -9.29 2.04 -10.92
CA GLY A 82 -10.71 1.80 -11.18
C GLY A 82 -11.13 2.12 -12.61
N ILE A 83 -10.67 3.27 -13.15
CA ILE A 83 -10.87 3.64 -14.56
C ILE A 83 -10.25 2.59 -15.48
N GLY A 84 -9.01 2.17 -15.21
CA GLY A 84 -8.33 1.15 -16.00
C GLY A 84 -9.09 -0.18 -16.03
N ILE A 85 -9.59 -0.65 -14.89
CA ILE A 85 -10.41 -1.86 -14.79
C ILE A 85 -11.73 -1.69 -15.58
N ALA A 86 -12.37 -0.53 -15.47
CA ALA A 86 -13.63 -0.29 -16.18
C ALA A 86 -13.44 -0.26 -17.71
N LEU A 87 -12.39 0.43 -18.19
CA LEU A 87 -12.03 0.46 -19.61
C LEU A 87 -11.61 -0.92 -20.11
N PHE A 88 -10.85 -1.67 -19.32
CA PHE A 88 -10.47 -3.05 -19.66
C PHE A 88 -11.68 -3.97 -19.72
N GLY A 89 -12.63 -3.84 -18.78
CA GLY A 89 -13.90 -4.56 -18.81
C GLY A 89 -14.70 -4.26 -20.07
N GLN A 90 -14.82 -2.99 -20.44
CA GLN A 90 -15.63 -2.56 -21.59
C GLN A 90 -14.99 -2.87 -22.95
N PHE A 91 -13.69 -2.60 -23.11
CA PHE A 91 -13.00 -2.64 -24.41
C PHE A 91 -12.01 -3.80 -24.56
N GLY A 92 -11.52 -4.35 -23.45
CA GLY A 92 -10.52 -5.43 -23.46
C GLY A 92 -11.17 -6.81 -23.49
N VAL A 93 -12.05 -7.08 -22.52
CA VAL A 93 -12.66 -8.42 -22.34
C VAL A 93 -14.18 -8.45 -22.58
N ALA A 94 -14.81 -7.30 -22.83
CA ALA A 94 -16.25 -7.16 -23.06
C ALA A 94 -17.13 -7.76 -21.93
N GLU A 95 -16.70 -7.60 -20.68
CA GLU A 95 -17.40 -8.12 -19.49
C GLU A 95 -17.96 -6.98 -18.63
N THR A 96 -19.29 -6.88 -18.61
CA THR A 96 -20.01 -5.81 -17.88
C THR A 96 -19.75 -5.86 -16.37
N ALA A 97 -19.53 -7.06 -15.81
CA ALA A 97 -19.21 -7.21 -14.39
C ALA A 97 -17.88 -6.51 -14.02
N LEU A 98 -16.87 -6.58 -14.89
CA LEU A 98 -15.60 -5.89 -14.70
C LEU A 98 -15.76 -4.36 -14.78
N VAL A 99 -16.66 -3.87 -15.62
CA VAL A 99 -17.02 -2.44 -15.64
C VAL A 99 -17.55 -2.00 -14.27
N GLY A 100 -18.49 -2.76 -13.70
CA GLY A 100 -19.03 -2.51 -12.36
C GLY A 100 -17.96 -2.52 -11.27
N ILE A 101 -17.05 -3.50 -11.29
CA ILE A 101 -15.92 -3.57 -10.34
C ILE A 101 -14.99 -2.35 -10.50
N GLY A 102 -14.69 -1.95 -11.73
CA GLY A 102 -13.86 -0.77 -12.00
C GLY A 102 -14.48 0.53 -11.46
N LEU A 103 -15.78 0.72 -11.68
CA LEU A 103 -16.52 1.87 -11.14
C LEU A 103 -16.57 1.88 -9.60
N LEU A 104 -16.69 0.71 -8.98
CA LEU A 104 -16.61 0.56 -7.52
C LEU A 104 -15.23 1.01 -7.01
N VAL A 105 -14.15 0.49 -7.59
CA VAL A 105 -12.77 0.86 -7.23
C VAL A 105 -12.51 2.35 -7.48
N PHE A 106 -13.04 2.90 -8.58
CA PHE A 106 -12.94 4.33 -8.88
C PHE A 106 -13.60 5.18 -7.78
N SER A 107 -14.77 4.77 -7.32
CA SER A 107 -15.52 5.46 -6.25
C SER A 107 -14.76 5.46 -4.93
N ILE A 108 -14.07 4.37 -4.59
CA ILE A 108 -13.16 4.31 -3.43
C ILE A 108 -12.01 5.31 -3.60
N GLY A 109 -11.43 5.40 -4.80
CA GLY A 109 -10.40 6.39 -5.10
C GLY A 109 -10.87 7.83 -4.91
N LEU A 110 -12.09 8.15 -5.34
CA LEU A 110 -12.69 9.47 -5.12
C LEU A 110 -12.88 9.78 -3.64
N ALA A 111 -13.28 8.81 -2.81
CA ALA A 111 -13.42 8.99 -1.36
C ALA A 111 -12.08 9.38 -0.71
N PHE A 112 -11.00 8.66 -1.04
CA PHE A 112 -9.66 9.01 -0.55
C PHE A 112 -9.18 10.37 -1.05
N LEU A 113 -9.48 10.71 -2.31
CA LEU A 113 -9.10 11.98 -2.89
C LEU A 113 -9.81 13.16 -2.19
N ALA A 114 -11.13 13.05 -2.00
CA ALA A 114 -11.93 14.04 -1.28
C ALA A 114 -11.45 14.22 0.15
N PHE A 115 -11.23 13.10 0.87
CA PHE A 115 -10.70 13.13 2.22
C PHE A 115 -9.30 13.76 2.30
N GLY A 116 -8.44 13.45 1.33
CA GLY A 116 -7.08 13.99 1.25
C GLY A 116 -7.05 15.50 1.01
N ILE A 117 -7.93 16.01 0.14
CA ILE A 117 -8.07 17.46 -0.10
C ILE A 117 -8.59 18.15 1.15
N TYR A 118 -9.68 17.63 1.74
CA TYR A 118 -10.28 18.18 2.97
C TYR A 118 -9.29 18.24 4.14
N SER A 119 -8.52 17.16 4.34
CA SER A 119 -7.54 17.07 5.43
C SER A 119 -6.33 17.97 5.20
N LYS A 120 -5.98 18.26 3.94
CA LYS A 120 -4.91 19.21 3.61
C LYS A 120 -5.34 20.64 3.92
N ASP A 121 -6.58 21.00 3.59
CA ASP A 121 -7.14 22.34 3.79
C ASP A 121 -7.17 22.72 5.29
N LYS A 122 -7.71 21.84 6.13
CA LYS A 122 -7.67 22.03 7.60
C LYS A 122 -6.26 22.21 8.17
N LYS A 123 -5.26 21.58 7.55
CA LYS A 123 -3.88 21.69 8.02
C LYS A 123 -3.27 23.05 7.67
N VAL A 124 -3.80 23.77 6.68
CA VAL A 124 -3.40 25.14 6.34
C VAL A 124 -4.02 26.13 7.33
N ASP A 125 -5.30 25.94 7.67
CA ASP A 125 -6.04 26.83 8.56
C ASP A 125 -5.52 26.81 10.01
N ASN A 126 -5.05 25.67 10.51
CA ASN A 126 -4.51 25.56 11.88
C ASN A 126 -3.07 26.09 12.05
N VAL A 127 -2.46 26.62 10.99
CA VAL A 127 -1.08 27.13 10.99
C VAL A 127 -1.03 28.64 10.70
N SER A 128 -2.18 29.26 10.44
CA SER A 128 -2.34 30.72 10.30
C SER A 128 -2.89 31.34 11.58
#